data_AF-A0A937Z4W3-F1
#
_entry.id   AF-A0A937Z4W3-F1
#
_cell.length_a   1.000
_cell.length_b   1.000
_cell.length_c   1.000
_cell.angle_alpha   90.00
_cell.angle_beta   90.00
_cell.angle_gamma   90.00
#
_symmetry.space_group_name_H-M   'P 1'
#
loop_
_entity.id
_entity.type
_entity.pdbx_description
1 polymer ?
#
loop_
_entity_poly.entity_id
_entity_poly.type
_entity_poly.pdbx_seq_one_letter_code
_entity_poly.pdbx_strand_id
1 'polypeptide(L)'
;MPSVTITQLDDFTDPRLPASAWDALLAWGDTDTVFLTRPWQTAWWETFGRGRLQLLAAEQAGRIVAFAPLFSDAGMVFFVGSGGSDYLDFIGDTAEPTVLEAILAAARDSAPDFVGFRFYHVPDRSR
;
A
#
# COMPACT_ATOMS: atom_id res chain seq x y z
N MET A 1 22.45 -1.96 7.95
CA MET A 1 21.37 -1.96 6.94
C MET A 1 20.82 -0.55 6.88
N PRO A 2 20.38 -0.04 5.70
CA PRO A 2 19.77 1.28 5.65
C PRO A 2 18.50 1.28 6.51
N SER A 3 18.24 2.36 7.25
CA SER A 3 16.98 2.51 7.98
C SER A 3 15.83 2.72 6.99
N VAL A 4 14.74 1.97 7.14
CA VAL A 4 13.49 2.22 6.43
C VAL A 4 12.66 3.18 7.27
N THR A 5 12.14 4.23 6.65
CA THR A 5 11.19 5.16 7.27
C THR A 5 9.83 5.00 6.59
N ILE A 6 8.75 5.01 7.35
CA ILE A 6 7.40 5.02 6.79
C ILE A 6 6.82 6.43 6.87
N THR A 7 6.33 6.92 5.74
CA THR A 7 5.62 8.18 5.61
C THR A 7 4.17 7.89 5.26
N GLN A 8 3.23 8.42 6.06
CA GLN A 8 1.81 8.42 5.69
C GLN A 8 1.54 9.56 4.70
N LEU A 9 0.94 9.21 3.56
CA LEU A 9 0.42 10.14 2.56
C LEU A 9 -1.03 10.51 2.88
N ASP A 10 -1.42 11.72 2.49
CA ASP A 10 -2.74 12.26 2.84
C ASP A 10 -3.84 11.68 1.94
N ASP A 11 -3.56 11.57 0.64
CA ASP A 11 -4.45 11.00 -0.36
C ASP A 11 -3.67 10.51 -1.60
N PHE A 12 -4.38 10.00 -2.61
CA PHE A 12 -3.78 9.48 -3.84
C PHE A 12 -3.16 10.57 -4.73
N THR A 13 -3.32 11.85 -4.43
CA THR A 13 -2.75 13.00 -5.14
C THR A 13 -1.54 13.62 -4.44
N ASP A 14 -1.11 13.03 -3.32
CA ASP A 14 -0.01 13.53 -2.53
C ASP A 14 1.27 13.74 -3.37
N PRO A 15 1.85 14.97 -3.35
CA PRO A 15 2.99 15.29 -4.19
C PRO A 15 4.27 14.54 -3.83
N ARG A 16 4.34 13.90 -2.63
CA ARG A 16 5.46 13.05 -2.24
C ARG A 16 5.56 11.78 -3.10
N LEU A 17 4.45 11.32 -3.65
CA LEU A 17 4.39 10.19 -4.59
C LEU A 17 3.65 10.60 -5.88
N PRO A 18 4.31 11.32 -6.79
CA PRO A 18 3.69 11.74 -8.05
C PRO A 18 3.34 10.52 -8.92
N ALA A 19 2.39 10.69 -9.84
CA ALA A 19 1.92 9.61 -10.71
C ALA A 19 3.05 8.88 -11.45
N SER A 20 4.05 9.59 -11.95
CA SER A 20 5.21 8.97 -12.61
C SER A 20 6.06 8.10 -11.68
N ALA A 21 6.17 8.45 -10.40
CA ALA A 21 6.88 7.64 -9.41
C ALA A 21 6.05 6.43 -9.01
N TRP A 22 4.72 6.58 -8.89
CA TRP A 22 3.79 5.46 -8.69
C TRP A 22 3.91 4.45 -9.82
N ASP A 23 3.84 4.90 -11.08
CA ASP A 23 3.93 4.04 -12.26
C ASP A 23 5.28 3.30 -12.31
N ALA A 24 6.36 3.98 -11.93
CA ALA A 24 7.69 3.36 -11.84
C ALA A 24 7.77 2.28 -10.74
N LEU A 25 7.17 2.52 -9.57
CA LEU A 25 7.10 1.51 -8.50
C LEU A 25 6.25 0.31 -8.93
N LEU A 26 5.11 0.57 -9.56
CA LEU A 26 4.21 -0.47 -10.05
C LEU A 26 4.88 -1.38 -11.08
N ALA A 27 5.56 -0.78 -12.06
CA ALA A 27 6.31 -1.52 -13.07
C ALA A 27 7.51 -2.32 -12.51
N TRP A 28 8.04 -1.90 -11.36
CA TRP A 28 9.17 -2.57 -10.71
C TRP A 28 8.75 -3.67 -9.74
N GLY A 29 7.56 -3.55 -9.13
CA GLY A 29 7.03 -4.53 -8.19
C GLY A 29 6.63 -5.85 -8.84
N ASP A 30 6.24 -6.82 -8.01
CA ASP A 30 5.84 -8.14 -8.51
C ASP A 30 4.49 -8.10 -9.24
N THR A 31 3.60 -7.17 -8.90
CA THR A 31 2.21 -7.16 -9.38
C THR A 31 1.88 -5.90 -10.17
N ASP A 32 2.21 -5.88 -11.47
CA ASP A 32 1.79 -4.80 -12.38
C ASP A 32 0.42 -5.10 -13.00
N THR A 33 -0.65 -4.61 -12.37
CA THR A 33 -2.02 -4.77 -12.86
C THR A 33 -2.81 -3.47 -12.78
N VAL A 34 -3.89 -3.39 -13.57
CA VAL A 34 -4.81 -2.23 -13.58
C VAL A 34 -5.32 -1.90 -12.17
N PHE A 35 -5.51 -2.91 -11.32
CA PHE A 35 -6.05 -2.74 -9.97
C PHE A 35 -5.12 -1.96 -9.05
N LEU A 36 -3.82 -1.95 -9.31
CA LEU A 36 -2.83 -1.21 -8.52
C LEU A 36 -2.45 0.14 -9.15
N THR A 37 -3.03 0.49 -10.30
CA THR A 37 -2.82 1.80 -10.91
C THR A 37 -3.48 2.89 -10.06
N ARG A 38 -2.84 4.06 -10.01
CA ARG A 38 -3.35 5.23 -9.27
C ARG A 38 -4.79 5.61 -9.65
N PRO A 39 -5.21 5.63 -10.94
CA PRO A 39 -6.59 5.94 -11.29
C PRO A 39 -7.60 4.93 -10.74
N TRP A 40 -7.29 3.63 -10.78
CA TRP A 40 -8.18 2.61 -10.24
C TRP A 40 -8.30 2.73 -8.72
N GLN A 41 -7.16 2.84 -8.03
CA GLN A 41 -7.08 2.96 -6.58
C GLN A 41 -7.86 4.19 -6.07
N THR A 42 -7.72 5.32 -6.76
CA THR A 42 -8.48 6.55 -6.48
C THR A 42 -9.99 6.32 -6.66
N ALA A 43 -10.41 5.83 -7.83
CA ALA A 43 -11.82 5.64 -8.14
C ALA A 43 -12.50 4.61 -7.21
N TRP A 44 -11.78 3.54 -6.87
CA TRP A 44 -12.26 2.53 -5.94
C TRP A 44 -12.47 3.12 -4.55
N TRP A 45 -11.50 3.90 -4.05
CA TRP A 45 -11.63 4.54 -2.73
C TRP A 45 -12.76 5.56 -2.68
N GLU A 46 -12.91 6.39 -3.71
CA GLU A 46 -13.99 7.38 -3.80
C GLU A 46 -15.39 6.72 -3.82
N THR A 47 -15.50 5.51 -4.39
CA THR A 47 -16.79 4.83 -4.58
C THR A 47 -17.12 3.87 -3.43
N PHE A 48 -16.13 3.11 -2.95
CA PHE A 48 -16.31 1.99 -2.03
C PHE A 48 -15.52 2.11 -0.72
N GLY A 49 -14.72 3.17 -0.59
CA GLY A 49 -13.88 3.43 0.57
C GLY A 49 -14.69 3.52 1.86
N ARG A 50 -14.10 3.03 2.95
CA ARG A 50 -14.70 3.02 4.28
C ARG A 50 -13.63 2.99 5.35
N GLY A 51 -14.02 3.31 6.57
CA GLY A 51 -13.08 3.37 7.70
C GLY A 51 -12.03 4.46 7.47
N ARG A 52 -10.76 4.16 7.74
CA ARG A 52 -9.64 5.10 7.64
C ARG A 52 -8.66 4.66 6.56
N LEU A 53 -8.44 5.54 5.58
CA LEU A 53 -7.40 5.39 4.56
C LEU A 53 -6.00 5.40 5.22
N GLN A 54 -5.13 4.51 4.76
CA GLN A 54 -3.74 4.40 5.19
C GLN A 54 -2.86 4.22 3.95
N LEU A 55 -2.37 5.33 3.40
CA LEU A 55 -1.45 5.31 2.27
C LEU A 55 -0.02 5.41 2.82
N LEU A 56 0.70 4.29 2.85
CA LEU A 56 2.01 4.23 3.51
C LEU A 56 3.11 4.09 2.47
N ALA A 57 4.01 5.07 2.40
CA ALA A 57 5.20 5.04 1.57
C ALA A 57 6.40 4.60 2.42
N ALA A 58 7.09 3.54 1.99
CA ALA A 58 8.34 3.11 2.59
C ALA A 58 9.51 3.78 1.86
N GLU A 59 10.34 4.48 2.63
CA GLU A 59 11.49 5.23 2.15
C GLU A 59 12.79 4.57 2.62
N GLN A 60 13.70 4.36 1.68
CA GLN A 60 15.04 3.86 1.94
C GLN A 60 16.06 4.72 1.18
N ALA A 61 17.07 5.23 1.89
CA ALA A 61 18.11 6.09 1.32
C ALA A 61 17.56 7.29 0.52
N GLY A 62 16.49 7.92 1.02
CA GLY A 62 15.86 9.11 0.43
C GLY A 62 15.01 8.84 -0.81
N ARG A 63 14.66 7.58 -1.08
CA ARG A 63 13.77 7.20 -2.18
C ARG A 63 12.63 6.33 -1.65
N ILE A 64 11.42 6.55 -2.16
CA ILE A 64 10.32 5.61 -1.95
C ILE A 64 10.64 4.33 -2.70
N VAL A 65 10.65 3.20 -2.01
CA VAL A 65 10.96 1.87 -2.56
C VAL A 65 9.72 0.98 -2.62
N ALA A 66 8.75 1.23 -1.74
CA ALA A 66 7.48 0.54 -1.74
C ALA A 66 6.36 1.47 -1.27
N PHE A 67 5.14 1.11 -1.64
CA PHE A 67 3.94 1.85 -1.32
C PHE A 67 2.80 0.86 -1.01
N ALA A 68 2.11 1.09 0.10
CA ALA A 68 1.02 0.24 0.57
C ALA A 68 -0.30 1.02 0.53
N PRO A 69 -1.15 0.79 -0.50
CA PRO A 69 -2.50 1.33 -0.52
C PRO A 69 -3.41 0.54 0.41
N LEU A 70 -3.51 0.97 1.67
CA LEU A 70 -4.27 0.26 2.71
C LEU A 70 -5.43 1.09 3.23
N PHE A 71 -6.35 0.43 3.92
CA PHE A 71 -7.30 1.08 4.81
C PHE A 71 -7.63 0.17 6.00
N SER A 72 -8.07 0.79 7.10
CA SER A 72 -8.53 0.07 8.30
C SER A 72 -10.02 0.28 8.51
N ASP A 73 -10.71 -0.81 8.86
CA ASP A 73 -12.13 -0.81 9.17
C ASP A 73 -12.44 -1.90 10.20
N ALA A 74 -13.16 -1.55 11.27
CA ALA A 74 -13.49 -2.45 12.38
C ALA A 74 -12.30 -3.28 12.92
N GLY A 75 -11.15 -2.63 13.13
CA GLY A 75 -9.92 -3.26 13.65
C GLY A 75 -9.14 -4.10 12.63
N MET A 76 -9.65 -4.27 11.42
CA MET A 76 -8.96 -5.02 10.36
C MET A 76 -8.32 -4.07 9.35
N VAL A 77 -7.13 -4.41 8.85
CA VAL A 77 -6.44 -3.69 7.76
C VAL A 77 -6.55 -4.46 6.45
N PHE A 78 -6.87 -3.75 5.38
CA PHE A 78 -7.15 -4.29 4.04
C PHE A 78 -6.37 -3.53 2.97
N PHE A 79 -6.18 -4.15 1.81
CA PHE A 79 -5.78 -3.41 0.60
C PHE A 79 -6.96 -2.61 0.05
N VAL A 80 -6.70 -1.39 -0.40
CA VAL A 80 -7.64 -0.66 -1.25
C VAL A 80 -7.88 -1.49 -2.53
N GLY A 81 -9.15 -1.72 -2.87
CA GLY A 81 -9.58 -2.72 -3.87
C GLY A 81 -10.27 -3.95 -3.27
N SER A 82 -10.13 -4.19 -1.96
CA SER A 82 -10.69 -5.37 -1.29
C SER A 82 -12.21 -5.50 -1.44
N GLY A 83 -12.66 -6.56 -2.12
CA GLY A 83 -14.08 -6.84 -2.38
C GLY A 83 -14.56 -6.49 -3.80
N GLY A 84 -13.67 -6.01 -4.68
CA GLY A 84 -14.01 -5.73 -6.08
C GLY A 84 -12.80 -5.70 -7.02
N SER A 85 -11.66 -6.23 -6.61
CA SER A 85 -10.42 -6.23 -7.39
C SER A 85 -9.64 -7.51 -7.06
N ASP A 86 -9.03 -8.09 -8.09
CA ASP A 86 -8.13 -9.23 -7.96
C ASP A 86 -6.66 -8.75 -7.93
N TYR A 87 -5.72 -9.66 -7.66
CA TYR A 87 -4.28 -9.40 -7.73
C TYR A 87 -3.85 -8.14 -6.95
N LEU A 88 -4.33 -8.02 -5.71
CA LEU A 88 -3.97 -6.89 -4.84
C LEU A 88 -2.66 -7.17 -4.13
N ASP A 89 -1.85 -6.14 -3.97
CA ASP A 89 -0.50 -6.27 -3.45
C ASP A 89 0.05 -4.93 -2.95
N PHE A 90 1.23 -4.98 -2.33
CA PHE A 90 2.09 -3.82 -2.18
C PHE A 90 2.66 -3.40 -3.54
N ILE A 91 2.90 -2.10 -3.72
CA ILE A 91 3.42 -1.53 -4.96
C ILE A 91 4.90 -1.22 -4.78
N GLY A 92 5.78 -1.73 -5.65
CA GLY A 92 7.24 -1.60 -5.52
C GLY A 92 7.88 -2.83 -4.90
N ASP A 93 9.05 -2.66 -4.27
CA ASP A 93 9.87 -3.77 -3.75
C ASP A 93 9.69 -3.94 -2.24
N THR A 94 9.12 -5.08 -1.88
CA THR A 94 8.96 -5.53 -0.50
C THR A 94 9.77 -6.79 -0.19
N ALA A 95 10.66 -7.20 -1.10
CA ALA A 95 11.46 -8.41 -0.95
C ALA A 95 12.51 -8.30 0.18
N GLU A 96 12.90 -7.08 0.56
CA GLU A 96 13.64 -6.86 1.80
C GLU A 96 12.71 -6.94 3.01
N PRO A 97 12.85 -7.92 3.93
CA PRO A 97 11.93 -8.11 5.04
C PRO A 97 11.75 -6.86 5.91
N THR A 98 12.79 -6.07 6.07
CA THR A 98 12.75 -4.82 6.84
C THR A 98 11.79 -3.77 6.25
N VAL A 99 11.55 -3.78 4.95
CA VAL A 99 10.60 -2.88 4.30
C VAL A 99 9.17 -3.33 4.62
N LEU A 100 8.87 -4.60 4.41
CA LEU A 100 7.55 -5.17 4.70
C LEU A 100 7.21 -5.07 6.19
N GLU A 101 8.14 -5.42 7.07
CA GLU A 101 7.97 -5.31 8.53
C GLU A 101 7.66 -3.87 8.95
N ALA A 102 8.35 -2.88 8.38
CA ALA A 102 8.11 -1.47 8.69
C ALA A 102 6.72 -1.01 8.22
N ILE A 103 6.30 -1.41 7.02
CA ILE A 103 4.95 -1.12 6.50
C ILE A 103 3.88 -1.73 7.40
N LEU A 104 4.01 -3.01 7.74
CA LEU A 104 3.04 -3.72 8.60
C LEU A 104 2.99 -3.13 10.01
N ALA A 105 4.14 -2.76 10.58
CA ALA A 105 4.18 -2.08 11.88
C ALA A 105 3.44 -0.74 11.83
N ALA A 106 3.71 0.11 10.83
CA ALA A 106 3.04 1.40 10.68
C ALA A 106 1.52 1.25 10.41
N ALA A 107 1.12 0.26 9.62
CA ALA A 107 -0.29 -0.02 9.35
C ALA A 107 -1.03 -0.48 10.61
N ARG A 108 -0.40 -1.35 11.41
CA ARG A 108 -0.91 -1.77 12.72
C ARG A 108 -1.08 -0.58 13.66
N ASP A 109 -0.05 0.26 13.78
CA ASP A 109 -0.04 1.36 14.75
C ASP A 109 -1.02 2.48 14.38
N SER A 110 -1.36 2.62 13.09
CA SER A 110 -2.34 3.61 12.60
C SER A 110 -3.78 3.10 12.57
N ALA A 111 -4.00 1.78 12.76
CA ALA A 111 -5.32 1.15 12.80
C ALA A 111 -5.93 1.21 14.21
N PRO A 112 -7.08 1.86 14.40
CA PRO A 112 -7.80 1.84 15.68
C PRO A 112 -8.24 0.42 16.04
N ASP A 113 -8.07 0.05 17.31
CA ASP A 113 -8.47 -1.26 17.87
C ASP A 113 -7.99 -2.45 17.03
N PHE A 114 -6.72 -2.40 16.60
CA PHE A 114 -6.14 -3.37 15.67
C PHE A 114 -6.35 -4.83 16.12
N VAL A 115 -6.95 -5.61 15.23
CA VAL A 115 -7.21 -7.05 15.33
C VAL A 115 -6.30 -7.84 14.40
N GLY A 116 -6.11 -7.37 13.16
CA GLY A 116 -5.29 -8.09 12.19
C GLY A 116 -5.31 -7.53 10.77
N PHE A 117 -4.60 -8.22 9.89
CA PHE A 117 -4.59 -7.96 8.45
C PHE A 117 -5.51 -8.94 7.72
N ARG A 118 -6.17 -8.47 6.68
CA ARG A 118 -6.87 -9.32 5.72
C ARG A 118 -6.58 -8.83 4.30
N PHE A 119 -5.63 -9.50 3.68
CA PHE A 119 -5.22 -9.23 2.31
C PHE A 119 -5.88 -10.22 1.37
N TYR A 120 -6.69 -9.71 0.44
CA TYR A 120 -7.46 -10.48 -0.51
C TYR A 120 -6.72 -10.56 -1.85
N HIS A 121 -6.81 -11.71 -2.52
CA HIS A 121 -6.30 -11.90 -3.87
C HIS A 121 -4.81 -11.54 -4.05
N VAL A 122 -3.99 -11.75 -3.02
CA VAL A 122 -2.53 -11.60 -3.13
C VAL A 122 -2.00 -12.70 -4.05
N PRO A 123 -1.28 -12.37 -5.14
CA PRO A 123 -0.70 -13.38 -6.02
C PRO A 123 0.30 -14.30 -5.28
N ASP A 124 0.31 -15.60 -5.60
CA ASP A 124 1.27 -16.56 -5.01
C ASP A 124 2.75 -16.23 -5.30
N ARG A 125 3.00 -15.37 -6.28
CA ARG A 125 4.34 -14.96 -6.73
C ARG A 125 4.85 -13.67 -6.07
N SER A 126 4.06 -13.05 -5.20
CA SER A 126 4.45 -11.87 -4.44
C SER A 126 5.54 -12.24 -3.43
N ARG A 127 6.63 -11.49 -3.41
CA ARG A 127 7.81 -11.76 -2.57
C ARG A 127 7.73 -11.17 -1.17
#